data_AF-A0A432V180-F1
#
_entry.id   AF-A0A432V180-F1
#
_cell.length_a   1.000
_cell.length_b   1.000
_cell.length_c   1.000
_cell.angle_alpha   90.00
_cell.angle_beta   90.00
_cell.angle_gamma   90.00
#
_symmetry.space_group_name_H-M   'P 1'
#
loop_
_entity.id
_entity.type
_entity.pdbx_description
1 polymer ?
#
loop_
_entity_poly.entity_id
_entity_poly.type
_entity_poly.pdbx_seq_one_letter_code
_entity_poly.pdbx_strand_id
1 'polypeptide(L)'
;MDKEKAVPPKRYMLARDQVAAVVYRDYKENQRATFGVAAEYGRWLIASLILINGGALWGLFSYLGSIGAKAADLPPFVAPVWSFAIGVTLGMCSGLSAWVNWSMHSDNYDRMARYDMLWDPEKWVDNAPHVRGLAFTHWVSITTGIGSMIAALVGCAFILHGNFVAKLWHMIFG
;
A
#
# COMPACT_ATOMS: atom_id res chain seq x y z
N MET A 1 -19.07 -51.87 25.61
CA MET A 1 -18.41 -52.06 24.30
C MET A 1 -19.21 -51.25 23.29
N ASP A 2 -18.93 -49.95 23.21
CA ASP A 2 -19.54 -49.09 22.21
C ASP A 2 -18.93 -49.40 20.85
N LYS A 3 -19.76 -49.87 19.92
CA LYS A 3 -19.37 -50.08 18.53
C LYS A 3 -19.10 -48.71 17.92
N GLU A 4 -17.82 -48.41 17.70
CA GLU A 4 -17.34 -47.25 16.97
C GLU A 4 -18.09 -47.19 15.62
N LYS A 5 -19.04 -46.24 15.49
CA LYS A 5 -19.85 -46.08 14.29
C LYS A 5 -18.91 -45.68 13.17
N ALA A 6 -18.63 -46.61 12.25
CA ALA A 6 -17.84 -46.35 11.05
C ALA A 6 -18.45 -45.17 10.28
N VAL A 7 -17.73 -44.06 10.24
CA VAL A 7 -18.14 -42.87 9.48
C VAL A 7 -18.13 -43.26 8.00
N PRO A 8 -19.24 -43.09 7.26
CA PRO A 8 -19.31 -43.46 5.86
C PRO A 8 -18.25 -42.69 5.06
N PRO A 9 -17.67 -43.30 4.00
CA PRO A 9 -16.63 -42.67 3.21
C PRO A 9 -17.15 -41.36 2.60
N LYS A 10 -16.34 -40.30 2.70
CA LYS A 10 -16.69 -38.99 2.15
C LYS A 10 -16.90 -39.10 0.63
N ARG A 11 -18.13 -38.84 0.19
CA ARG A 11 -18.46 -38.79 -1.24
C ARG A 11 -18.21 -37.38 -1.75
N TYR A 12 -17.29 -37.24 -2.71
CA TYR A 12 -17.05 -35.97 -3.38
C TYR A 12 -18.27 -35.58 -4.23
N MET A 13 -18.65 -34.31 -4.20
CA MET A 13 -19.80 -33.78 -4.94
C MET A 13 -19.49 -33.51 -6.42
N LEU A 14 -18.21 -33.33 -6.77
CA LEU A 14 -17.72 -33.04 -8.11
C LEU A 14 -16.52 -33.92 -8.44
N ALA A 15 -16.33 -34.18 -9.73
CA ALA A 15 -15.14 -34.87 -10.24
C ALA A 15 -13.91 -33.93 -10.21
N ARG A 16 -12.70 -34.48 -10.16
CA ARG A 16 -11.46 -33.72 -9.93
C ARG A 16 -11.20 -32.68 -11.01
N ASP A 17 -11.47 -33.02 -12.27
CA ASP A 17 -11.41 -32.14 -13.44
C ASP A 17 -12.36 -30.93 -13.30
N GLN A 18 -13.59 -31.18 -12.86
CA GLN A 18 -14.57 -30.13 -12.59
C GLN A 18 -14.09 -29.21 -11.46
N VAL A 19 -13.53 -29.78 -10.39
CA VAL A 19 -12.97 -28.99 -9.28
C VAL A 19 -11.77 -28.17 -9.75
N ALA A 20 -10.87 -28.73 -10.57
CA ALA A 20 -9.71 -28.02 -11.10
C ALA A 20 -10.13 -26.81 -11.94
N ALA A 21 -11.13 -26.98 -12.81
CA ALA A 21 -11.66 -25.90 -13.64
C ALA A 21 -12.32 -24.79 -12.79
N VAL A 22 -13.10 -25.16 -11.76
CA VAL A 22 -13.71 -24.20 -10.82
C VAL A 22 -12.62 -23.43 -10.08
N VAL A 23 -11.65 -24.13 -9.49
CA VAL A 23 -10.55 -23.52 -8.74
C VAL A 23 -9.73 -22.59 -9.63
N TYR A 24 -9.35 -23.02 -10.83
CA TYR A 24 -8.65 -22.19 -11.81
C TYR A 24 -9.38 -20.88 -12.08
N ARG A 25 -10.68 -20.99 -12.41
CA ARG A 25 -11.52 -19.85 -12.77
C ARG A 25 -11.67 -18.89 -11.59
N ASP A 26 -11.97 -19.42 -10.41
CA ASP A 26 -12.16 -18.63 -9.20
C ASP A 26 -10.87 -17.87 -8.83
N TYR A 27 -9.69 -18.51 -8.93
CA TYR A 27 -8.41 -17.81 -8.70
C TYR A 27 -8.18 -16.67 -9.70
N LYS A 28 -8.43 -16.89 -10.99
CA LYS A 28 -8.25 -15.86 -12.03
C LYS A 28 -9.28 -14.73 -11.91
N GLU A 29 -10.51 -15.05 -11.52
CA GLU A 29 -11.56 -14.06 -11.28
C GLU A 29 -11.25 -13.22 -10.05
N ASN A 30 -10.86 -13.85 -8.94
CA ASN A 30 -10.42 -13.17 -7.72
C ASN A 30 -9.19 -12.27 -7.96
N GLN A 31 -8.22 -12.73 -8.76
CA GLN A 31 -7.06 -11.92 -9.16
C GLN A 31 -7.50 -10.64 -9.89
N ARG A 32 -8.40 -10.77 -10.88
CA ARG A 32 -8.91 -9.62 -11.65
C ARG A 32 -9.71 -8.64 -10.79
N ALA A 33 -10.64 -9.16 -9.99
CA ALA A 33 -11.49 -8.34 -9.13
C ALA A 33 -10.66 -7.58 -8.08
N THR A 34 -9.74 -8.27 -7.41
CA THR A 34 -8.90 -7.66 -6.37
C THR A 34 -7.96 -6.61 -6.94
N PHE A 35 -7.33 -6.89 -8.10
CA PHE A 35 -6.42 -5.93 -8.73
C PHE A 35 -7.15 -4.69 -9.26
N GLY A 36 -8.35 -4.84 -9.80
CA GLY A 36 -9.16 -3.70 -10.25
C GLY A 36 -9.46 -2.74 -9.10
N VAL A 37 -10.04 -3.26 -8.02
CA VAL A 37 -10.40 -2.45 -6.84
C VAL A 37 -9.16 -1.82 -6.19
N ALA A 38 -8.09 -2.60 -6.02
CA ALA A 38 -6.86 -2.11 -5.40
C ALA A 38 -6.16 -1.03 -6.24
N ALA A 39 -6.11 -1.19 -7.57
CA ALA A 39 -5.50 -0.21 -8.47
C ALA A 39 -6.27 1.11 -8.48
N GLU A 40 -7.61 1.07 -8.52
CA GLU A 40 -8.44 2.27 -8.46
C GLU A 40 -8.26 3.02 -7.15
N TYR A 41 -8.36 2.32 -6.02
CA TYR A 41 -8.19 2.93 -4.70
C TYR A 41 -6.77 3.47 -4.51
N GLY A 42 -5.75 2.69 -4.88
CA GLY A 42 -4.34 3.09 -4.79
C GLY A 42 -4.02 4.33 -5.63
N ARG A 43 -4.60 4.44 -6.82
CA ARG A 43 -4.47 5.64 -7.68
C ARG A 43 -4.97 6.89 -6.98
N TRP A 44 -6.16 6.84 -6.37
CA TRP A 44 -6.73 7.98 -5.65
C TRP A 44 -5.94 8.32 -4.38
N LEU A 45 -5.48 7.32 -3.64
CA LEU A 45 -4.70 7.52 -2.42
C LEU A 45 -3.37 8.22 -2.72
N ILE A 46 -2.60 7.71 -3.69
CA ILE A 46 -1.30 8.29 -4.07
C ILE A 46 -1.50 9.69 -4.64
N ALA A 47 -2.50 9.89 -5.51
CA ALA A 47 -2.83 11.20 -6.04
C ALA A 47 -3.13 12.21 -4.92
N SER A 48 -3.89 11.79 -3.90
CA SER A 48 -4.22 12.64 -2.75
C SER A 48 -2.98 13.00 -1.92
N LEU A 49 -2.09 12.05 -1.66
CA LEU A 49 -0.85 12.28 -0.90
C LEU A 49 0.09 13.25 -1.63
N ILE A 50 0.25 13.08 -2.95
CA ILE A 50 1.04 13.97 -3.79
C ILE A 50 0.39 15.35 -3.87
N LEU A 51 -0.94 15.41 -4.04
CA LEU A 51 -1.67 16.67 -4.14
C LEU A 51 -1.58 17.49 -2.85
N ILE A 52 -1.72 16.87 -1.68
CA ILE A 52 -1.66 17.58 -0.40
C ILE A 52 -0.25 18.16 -0.18
N ASN A 53 0.79 17.33 -0.30
CA ASN A 53 2.16 17.76 -0.04
C ASN A 53 2.71 18.68 -1.15
N GLY A 54 2.50 18.30 -2.41
CA GLY A 54 2.92 19.08 -3.59
C GLY A 54 2.14 20.38 -3.74
N GLY A 55 0.83 20.36 -3.47
CA GLY A 55 -0.01 21.56 -3.45
C GLY A 55 0.38 22.53 -2.33
N ALA A 56 0.76 22.02 -1.15
CA ALA A 56 1.27 22.85 -0.07
C ALA A 56 2.61 23.52 -0.45
N LEU A 57 3.55 22.79 -1.07
CA LEU A 57 4.79 23.37 -1.60
C LEU A 57 4.51 24.44 -2.65
N TRP A 58 3.65 24.13 -3.62
CA TRP A 58 3.27 25.07 -4.66
C TRP A 58 2.64 26.34 -4.08
N GLY A 59 1.72 26.20 -3.13
CA GLY A 59 1.08 27.32 -2.45
C GLY A 59 2.08 28.18 -1.68
N LEU A 60 3.00 27.54 -0.95
CA LEU A 60 4.03 28.24 -0.19
C LEU A 60 4.97 29.04 -1.10
N PHE A 61 5.50 28.43 -2.16
CA PHE A 61 6.40 29.13 -3.09
C PHE A 61 5.69 30.22 -3.89
N SER A 62 4.42 30.01 -4.25
CA SER A 62 3.60 31.04 -4.92
C SER A 62 3.40 32.25 -4.01
N TYR A 63 3.09 32.01 -2.72
CA TYR A 63 2.97 33.07 -1.72
C TYR A 63 4.29 33.84 -1.54
N LEU A 64 5.41 33.13 -1.35
CA LEU A 64 6.73 33.74 -1.20
C LEU A 64 7.13 34.58 -2.43
N GLY A 65 6.80 34.10 -3.63
CA GLY A 65 7.00 34.86 -4.87
C GLY A 65 6.15 36.14 -4.91
N SER A 66 4.88 36.07 -4.46
CA SER A 66 3.97 37.22 -4.47
C SER A 66 4.40 38.37 -3.56
N ILE A 67 5.07 38.06 -2.44
CA ILE A 67 5.60 39.06 -1.50
C ILE A 67 7.02 39.51 -1.86
N GLY A 68 7.60 38.99 -2.96
CA GLY A 68 8.96 39.33 -3.38
C GLY A 68 10.04 38.88 -2.39
N ALA A 69 9.79 37.79 -1.65
CA ALA A 69 10.72 37.26 -0.65
C ALA A 69 12.08 36.97 -1.29
N LYS A 70 13.16 37.43 -0.63
CA LYS A 70 14.53 37.15 -1.04
C LYS A 70 15.05 35.94 -0.29
N ALA A 71 16.21 35.43 -0.71
CA ALA A 71 16.85 34.28 -0.05
C ALA A 71 17.07 34.50 1.46
N ALA A 72 17.25 35.75 1.89
CA ALA A 72 17.38 36.12 3.31
C ALA A 72 16.10 35.91 4.13
N ASP A 73 14.92 35.87 3.49
CA ASP A 73 13.61 35.74 4.13
C ASP A 73 13.15 34.27 4.23
N LEU A 74 13.92 33.33 3.66
CA LEU A 74 13.64 31.90 3.65
C LEU A 74 13.86 31.13 4.98
N PRO A 75 14.75 31.53 5.92
CA PRO A 75 15.06 30.72 7.09
C PRO A 75 13.83 30.19 7.88
N PRO A 76 12.74 30.96 8.09
CA PRO A 76 11.55 30.47 8.77
C PRO A 76 10.79 29.35 8.02
N PHE A 77 10.98 29.26 6.69
CA PHE A 77 10.23 28.34 5.82
C PHE A 77 10.99 27.06 5.48
N VAL A 78 12.26 26.94 5.91
CA VAL A 78 13.08 25.76 5.63
C VAL A 78 12.44 24.48 6.20
N ALA A 79 12.01 24.52 7.46
CA ALA A 79 11.37 23.38 8.12
C ALA A 79 10.06 22.91 7.43
N PRO A 80 9.08 23.78 7.14
CA PRO A 80 7.87 23.34 6.45
C PRO A 80 8.15 22.86 5.01
N VAL A 81 9.07 23.48 4.27
CA VAL A 81 9.47 23.03 2.93
C VAL A 81 10.01 21.59 2.97
N TRP A 82 10.93 21.30 3.90
CA TRP A 82 11.46 19.95 4.05
C TRP A 82 10.39 18.95 4.50
N SER A 83 9.48 19.36 5.37
CA SER A 83 8.37 18.50 5.81
C SER A 83 7.52 18.06 4.61
N PHE A 84 7.10 18.98 3.75
CA PHE A 84 6.32 18.62 2.55
C PHE A 84 7.14 17.84 1.52
N ALA A 85 8.42 18.17 1.32
CA ALA A 85 9.30 17.44 0.39
C ALA A 85 9.51 15.97 0.82
N ILE A 86 9.71 15.74 2.12
CA ILE A 86 9.74 14.40 2.72
C ILE A 86 8.38 13.73 2.52
N GLY A 87 7.28 14.47 2.74
CA GLY A 87 5.93 13.97 2.51
C GLY A 87 5.69 13.48 1.08
N VAL A 88 6.10 14.24 0.06
CA VAL A 88 6.03 13.81 -1.35
C VAL A 88 6.85 12.54 -1.57
N THR A 89 8.09 12.52 -1.08
CA THR A 89 9.01 11.38 -1.23
C THR A 89 8.41 10.11 -0.62
N LEU A 90 7.90 10.20 0.61
CA LEU A 90 7.24 9.10 1.30
C LEU A 90 5.97 8.64 0.57
N GLY A 91 5.18 9.56 0.03
CA GLY A 91 4.01 9.23 -0.79
C GLY A 91 4.39 8.44 -2.06
N MET A 92 5.50 8.81 -2.72
CA MET A 92 6.03 8.05 -3.86
C MET A 92 6.57 6.68 -3.44
N CYS A 93 7.29 6.60 -2.33
CA CYS A 93 7.76 5.32 -1.77
C CYS A 93 6.58 4.39 -1.43
N SER A 94 5.47 4.94 -0.90
CA SER A 94 4.25 4.19 -0.64
C SER A 94 3.68 3.58 -1.91
N GLY A 95 3.62 4.36 -2.99
CA GLY A 95 3.13 3.91 -4.30
C GLY A 95 4.04 2.86 -4.94
N LEU A 96 5.36 3.06 -4.90
CA LEU A 96 6.32 2.09 -5.41
C LEU A 96 6.23 0.77 -4.65
N SER A 97 6.12 0.81 -3.32
CA SER A 97 6.00 -0.39 -2.48
C SER A 97 4.69 -1.14 -2.76
N ALA A 98 3.59 -0.41 -2.96
CA ALA A 98 2.31 -1.01 -3.37
C ALA A 98 2.41 -1.67 -4.75
N TRP A 99 3.10 -1.04 -5.71
CA TRP A 99 3.33 -1.63 -7.02
C TRP A 99 4.13 -2.94 -6.94
N VAL A 100 5.25 -2.95 -6.19
CA VAL A 100 6.04 -4.17 -5.97
C VAL A 100 5.20 -5.26 -5.29
N ASN A 101 4.39 -4.89 -4.29
CA ASN A 101 3.47 -5.81 -3.62
C ASN A 101 2.50 -6.47 -4.60
N TRP A 102 1.90 -5.68 -5.51
CA TRP A 102 1.00 -6.20 -6.53
C TRP A 102 1.71 -7.08 -7.57
N SER A 103 2.94 -6.74 -7.97
CA SER A 103 3.74 -7.60 -8.86
C SER A 103 4.00 -8.96 -8.23
N MET A 104 4.33 -9.01 -6.93
CA MET A 104 4.50 -10.26 -6.19
C MET A 104 3.19 -11.04 -6.04
N HIS A 105 2.06 -10.36 -5.81
CA HIS A 105 0.75 -11.01 -5.81
C HIS A 105 0.44 -11.62 -7.17
N SER A 106 0.77 -10.94 -8.27
CA SER A 106 0.53 -11.45 -9.62
C SER A 106 1.31 -12.73 -9.89
N ASP A 107 2.61 -12.74 -9.58
CA ASP A 107 3.46 -13.94 -9.72
C ASP A 107 2.97 -15.09 -8.82
N ASN A 108 2.51 -14.80 -7.60
CA ASN A 108 1.89 -15.80 -6.74
C ASN A 108 0.63 -16.40 -7.39
N TYR A 109 -0.28 -15.58 -7.91
CA TYR A 109 -1.49 -16.07 -8.58
C TYR A 109 -1.17 -16.89 -9.83
N ASP A 110 -0.18 -16.49 -10.63
CA ASP A 110 0.21 -17.23 -11.83
C ASP A 110 0.82 -18.60 -11.50
N ARG A 111 1.59 -18.70 -10.41
CA ARG A 111 2.14 -19.97 -9.93
C ARG A 111 1.14 -20.85 -9.21
N MET A 112 0.15 -20.26 -8.56
CA MET A 112 -0.94 -20.99 -7.89
C MET A 112 -1.96 -21.51 -8.91
N ALA A 113 -2.37 -20.69 -9.87
CA ALA A 113 -3.36 -21.02 -10.89
C ALA A 113 -2.70 -21.37 -12.24
N ARG A 114 -1.88 -22.44 -12.24
CA ARG A 114 -1.23 -22.94 -13.47
C ARG A 114 -2.24 -23.62 -14.38
N TYR A 115 -1.97 -23.60 -15.68
CA TYR A 115 -2.77 -24.35 -16.64
C TYR A 115 -2.62 -25.87 -16.48
N ASP A 116 -1.46 -26.35 -16.01
CA ASP A 116 -1.16 -27.78 -15.87
C ASP A 116 -2.19 -28.54 -15.03
N MET A 117 -2.80 -27.90 -14.03
CA MET A 117 -3.81 -28.58 -13.19
C MET A 117 -5.13 -28.90 -13.92
N LEU A 118 -5.33 -28.35 -15.13
CA LEU A 118 -6.52 -28.62 -15.95
C LEU A 118 -6.41 -29.95 -16.70
N TRP A 119 -5.20 -30.47 -16.92
CA TRP A 119 -4.98 -31.69 -17.70
C TRP A 119 -4.07 -32.72 -17.02
N ASP A 120 -3.20 -32.30 -16.10
CA ASP A 120 -2.34 -33.20 -15.32
C ASP A 120 -2.95 -33.40 -13.91
N PRO A 121 -3.47 -34.59 -13.60
CA PRO A 121 -4.10 -34.87 -12.31
C PRO A 121 -3.11 -34.87 -11.14
N GLU A 122 -1.81 -35.02 -11.37
CA GLU A 122 -0.78 -34.96 -10.31
C GLU A 122 -0.44 -33.52 -9.92
N LYS A 123 -0.72 -32.55 -10.81
CA LYS A 123 -0.45 -31.14 -10.57
C LYS A 123 -1.67 -30.48 -9.91
N TRP A 124 -1.39 -29.71 -8.86
CA TRP A 124 -2.39 -28.89 -8.17
C TRP A 124 -1.83 -27.49 -7.90
N VAL A 125 -2.52 -26.73 -7.05
CA VAL A 125 -2.13 -25.41 -6.57
C VAL A 125 -0.84 -25.52 -5.76
N ASP A 126 0.20 -24.79 -6.18
CA ASP A 126 1.47 -24.69 -5.43
C ASP A 126 1.37 -23.67 -4.30
N ASN A 127 2.32 -23.74 -3.36
CA ASN A 127 2.46 -22.71 -2.33
C ASN A 127 2.94 -21.39 -2.94
N ALA A 128 2.43 -20.28 -2.41
CA ALA A 128 2.85 -18.94 -2.80
C ALA A 128 4.33 -18.70 -2.44
N PRO A 129 5.23 -18.36 -3.39
CA PRO A 129 6.64 -18.13 -3.09
C PRO A 129 6.91 -16.83 -2.32
N HIS A 130 6.13 -15.77 -2.55
CA HIS A 130 6.46 -14.41 -2.06
C HIS A 130 5.77 -14.00 -0.75
N VAL A 131 5.33 -14.94 0.09
CA VAL A 131 4.53 -14.62 1.30
C VAL A 131 5.20 -13.57 2.20
N ARG A 132 6.51 -13.71 2.43
CA ARG A 132 7.27 -12.75 3.27
C ARG A 132 7.43 -11.38 2.59
N GLY A 133 7.71 -11.38 1.29
CA GLY A 133 7.86 -10.15 0.50
C GLY A 133 6.56 -9.34 0.45
N LEU A 134 5.42 -10.03 0.36
CA LEU A 134 4.09 -9.43 0.44
C LEU A 134 3.86 -8.72 1.78
N ALA A 135 4.11 -9.40 2.90
CA ALA A 135 3.92 -8.79 4.21
C ALA A 135 4.82 -7.55 4.40
N PHE A 136 6.09 -7.65 4.00
CA PHE A 136 7.04 -6.54 4.11
C PHE A 136 6.62 -5.33 3.27
N THR A 137 6.38 -5.52 1.98
CA THR A 137 6.03 -4.43 1.06
C THR A 137 4.69 -3.77 1.42
N HIS A 138 3.74 -4.56 1.95
CA HIS A 138 2.48 -4.04 2.48
C HIS A 138 2.71 -3.09 3.65
N TRP A 139 3.49 -3.50 4.66
CA TRP A 139 3.80 -2.66 5.82
C TRP A 139 4.64 -1.44 5.45
N VAL A 140 5.58 -1.56 4.52
CA VAL A 140 6.35 -0.41 4.02
C VAL A 140 5.43 0.59 3.32
N SER A 141 4.50 0.12 2.49
CA SER A 141 3.54 1.00 1.82
C SER A 141 2.67 1.76 2.85
N ILE A 142 2.13 1.06 3.85
CA ILE A 142 1.30 1.68 4.89
C ILE A 142 2.09 2.71 5.71
N THR A 143 3.28 2.33 6.19
CA THR A 143 4.08 3.21 7.07
C THR A 143 4.56 4.44 6.34
N THR A 144 4.98 4.32 5.08
CA THR A 144 5.38 5.48 4.26
C THR A 144 4.19 6.34 3.86
N GLY A 145 3.02 5.75 3.56
CA GLY A 145 1.79 6.50 3.28
C GLY A 145 1.31 7.31 4.50
N ILE A 146 1.28 6.70 5.69
CA ILE A 146 0.96 7.39 6.94
C ILE A 146 2.03 8.46 7.24
N GLY A 147 3.31 8.14 7.07
CA GLY A 147 4.40 9.08 7.23
C GLY A 147 4.26 10.31 6.33
N SER A 148 3.82 10.13 5.07
CA SER A 148 3.52 11.22 4.15
C SER A 148 2.42 12.14 4.66
N MET A 149 1.35 11.58 5.24
CA MET A 149 0.26 12.34 5.84
C MET A 149 0.72 13.11 7.09
N ILE A 150 1.50 12.47 7.97
CA ILE A 150 2.07 13.11 9.16
C ILE A 150 2.98 14.27 8.73
N ALA A 151 3.81 14.08 7.71
CA ALA A 151 4.69 15.13 7.20
C ALA A 151 3.92 16.35 6.66
N ALA A 152 2.75 16.14 6.03
CA ALA A 152 1.87 17.25 5.65
C ALA A 152 1.34 18.01 6.88
N LEU A 153 0.85 17.28 7.89
CA LEU A 153 0.33 17.90 9.13
C LEU A 153 1.41 18.68 9.88
N VAL A 154 2.61 18.12 9.99
CA VAL A 154 3.77 18.76 10.61
C VAL A 154 4.19 20.01 9.83
N GLY A 155 4.18 19.96 8.49
CA GLY A 155 4.47 21.12 7.64
C GLY A 155 3.48 22.26 7.88
N CYS A 156 2.18 21.96 7.94
CA CYS A 156 1.16 22.93 8.30
C CYS A 156 1.36 23.51 9.71
N ALA A 157 1.70 22.66 10.69
CA ALA A 157 1.95 23.10 12.06
C ALA A 157 3.15 24.05 12.16
N PHE A 158 4.22 23.79 11.39
CA PHE A 158 5.37 24.69 11.30
C PHE A 158 4.99 26.06 10.74
N ILE A 159 4.12 26.11 9.72
CA ILE A 159 3.64 27.36 9.14
C ILE A 159 2.81 28.15 10.17
N LEU A 160 1.91 27.48 10.90
CA LEU A 160 0.97 28.14 11.82
C LEU A 160 1.60 28.59 13.14
N HIS A 161 2.57 27.85 13.67
CA HIS A 161 3.05 28.06 15.04
C HIS A 161 4.56 28.35 15.16
N GLY A 162 5.27 28.44 14.04
CA GLY A 162 6.73 28.52 14.02
C GLY A 162 7.34 27.20 14.45
N ASN A 163 8.26 27.18 15.43
CA ASN A 163 8.94 25.96 15.86
C ASN A 163 8.04 25.02 16.70
N PHE A 164 7.04 24.41 16.05
CA PHE A 164 6.01 23.57 16.64
C PHE A 164 6.57 22.38 17.43
N VAL A 165 7.62 21.74 16.91
CA VAL A 165 8.26 20.57 17.57
C VAL A 165 8.86 20.96 18.93
N ALA A 166 9.45 22.15 19.05
CA ALA A 166 9.97 22.64 20.33
C ALA A 166 8.85 22.93 21.34
N LYS A 167 7.71 23.47 20.87
CA LYS A 167 6.52 23.69 21.73
C LYS A 167 5.87 22.37 22.17
N LEU A 168 5.77 21.40 21.27
CA LEU A 168 5.18 20.09 21.57
C LEU A 168 6.07 19.29 22.54
N TRP A 169 7.39 19.31 22.32
CA TRP A 169 8.36 18.68 23.21
C TRP A 169 8.29 19.23 24.64
N HIS A 170 8.21 20.56 24.79
CA HIS A 170 8.01 21.21 26.08
C HIS A 170 6.66 20.90 26.74
N MET A 171 5.62 20.60 25.97
CA MET A 171 4.29 20.27 26.51
C MET A 171 4.17 18.82 26.95
N ILE A 172 4.90 17.89 26.31
CA ILE A 172 4.83 16.45 26.58
C ILE A 172 5.87 16.02 27.63
N PHE A 173 7.06 16.63 27.60
CA PHE A 173 8.21 16.22 28.43
C PHE A 173 8.72 17.33 29.36
N GLY A 174 8.02 18.46 29.42
CA GLY A 174 8.31 19.59 30.32
C GLY A 174 7.33 19.68 31.47
#